data_AF-A0AA38WA86-F1
#
_entry.id   AF-A0AA38WA86-F1
#
_cell.length_a   1.000
_cell.length_b   1.000
_cell.length_c   1.000
_cell.angle_alpha   90.00
_cell.angle_beta   90.00
_cell.angle_gamma   90.00
#
_symmetry.space_group_name_H-M   'P 1'
#
loop_
_entity.id
_entity.type
_entity.pdbx_description
1 polymer ?
#
loop_
_entity_poly.entity_id
_entity_poly.type
_entity_poly.pdbx_seq_one_letter_code
_entity_poly.pdbx_strand_id
1 'polypeptide(L)'
;MVFISRQNLIDWVHHVGKSLGYVIVTKRSKTSTIVFQCDRSGIYKSKKISTKNTSTKKINCPFELEGKRSAMEDSWTLRVICEMHNHEPALHLEGHPYARRLTDNEARLVEDLSRKNVKPRDILSILKQDPNNVSTSSMVYNARSKFRMLERAGKTQMQVVMSFFHEKSYVYESRVNHSTDELENLFFAHPKSLEFWHAFPHVVLMDATYQTNRYSLPILEIVGVTPTNKTFCIAFVLMHNEEESSYTWALSCFKSLMGECILPRVIVTDRDLALMKACNVLFPDAKKLLCTWHIYNNIFKRRKLVRSKSTWNSFNKAWTTLVASQTEDAYKLNLVQLETILLDYPELGLFYIRLKNAPSIVFTDIPQYEKMVLDHGSQNFGTKNRQKLHENGTREAQSGLRCFWAKLW
;
A
#
# COMPACT_ATOMS: atom_id res chain seq x y z
N MET A 1 11.51 -30.06 43.46
CA MET A 1 12.54 -29.24 42.78
C MET A 1 12.57 -27.85 43.38
N VAL A 2 13.77 -27.28 43.52
CA VAL A 2 14.02 -25.95 44.10
C VAL A 2 14.63 -25.06 43.01
N PHE A 3 14.18 -23.81 42.92
CA PHE A 3 14.57 -22.84 41.91
C PHE A 3 15.01 -21.54 42.59
N ILE A 4 16.09 -20.94 42.07
CA ILE A 4 16.71 -19.73 42.63
C ILE A 4 15.84 -18.49 42.40
N SER A 5 15.00 -18.50 41.37
CA SER A 5 14.09 -17.39 41.08
C SER A 5 12.75 -17.86 40.53
N ARG A 6 11.76 -16.97 40.63
CA ARG A 6 10.44 -17.16 40.02
C ARG A 6 10.54 -17.36 38.50
N GLN A 7 11.44 -16.62 37.84
CA GLN A 7 11.61 -16.71 36.39
C GLN A 7 12.21 -18.06 36.00
N ASN A 8 13.23 -18.55 36.71
CA ASN A 8 13.80 -19.88 36.46
C ASN A 8 12.77 -21.00 36.61
N LEU A 9 11.88 -20.90 37.60
CA LEU A 9 10.77 -21.86 37.75
C LEU A 9 9.83 -21.83 36.55
N ILE A 10 9.42 -20.63 36.10
CA ILE A 10 8.53 -20.45 34.95
C ILE A 10 9.18 -21.01 33.67
N ASP A 11 10.44 -20.67 33.42
CA ASP A 11 11.17 -21.09 32.24
C ASP A 11 11.34 -22.61 32.21
N TRP A 12 11.66 -23.22 33.35
CA TRP A 12 11.76 -24.67 33.48
C TRP A 12 10.42 -25.36 33.22
N VAL A 13 9.32 -24.89 33.82
CA VAL A 13 7.97 -25.47 33.61
C VAL A 13 7.57 -25.40 32.13
N HIS A 14 7.83 -24.28 31.47
CA HIS A 14 7.54 -24.14 30.05
C HIS A 14 8.43 -25.01 29.17
N HIS A 15 9.72 -25.13 29.51
CA HIS A 15 10.67 -25.98 28.79
C HIS A 15 10.25 -27.45 28.86
N VAL A 16 9.98 -27.96 30.07
CA VAL A 16 9.57 -29.36 30.29
C VAL A 16 8.21 -29.65 29.68
N GLY A 17 7.24 -28.74 29.80
CA GLY A 17 5.97 -28.85 29.11
C GLY A 17 6.18 -29.01 27.59
N LYS A 18 6.99 -28.13 26.99
CA LYS A 18 7.27 -28.14 25.56
C LYS A 18 7.97 -29.43 25.11
N SER A 19 8.97 -29.92 25.86
CA SER A 19 9.67 -31.17 25.53
C SER A 19 8.75 -32.40 25.59
N LEU A 20 7.70 -32.34 26.43
CA LEU A 20 6.68 -33.38 26.55
C LEU A 20 5.48 -33.16 25.60
N GLY A 21 5.53 -32.17 24.71
CA GLY A 21 4.44 -31.87 23.76
C GLY A 21 3.22 -31.19 24.39
N TYR A 22 3.34 -30.65 25.60
CA TYR A 22 2.27 -29.95 26.32
C TYR A 22 2.53 -28.45 26.43
N VAL A 23 1.47 -27.66 26.34
CA VAL A 23 1.57 -26.21 26.58
C VAL A 23 1.01 -25.89 27.95
N ILE A 24 1.90 -25.43 28.82
CA ILE A 24 1.58 -25.03 30.19
C ILE A 24 1.49 -23.50 30.25
N VAL A 25 0.45 -22.99 30.92
CA VAL A 25 0.17 -21.55 31.06
C VAL A 25 -0.09 -21.20 32.51
N THR A 26 0.15 -19.95 32.88
CA THR A 26 -0.17 -19.46 34.23
C THR A 26 -1.68 -19.32 34.42
N LYS A 27 -2.24 -20.06 35.40
CA LYS A 27 -3.64 -19.96 35.85
C LYS A 27 -3.84 -18.74 36.74
N ARG A 28 -2.93 -18.56 37.70
CA ARG A 28 -2.97 -17.50 38.71
C ARG A 28 -1.55 -17.17 39.14
N SER A 29 -1.25 -15.90 39.34
CA SER A 29 0.04 -15.49 39.90
C SER A 29 -0.14 -14.44 40.99
N LYS A 30 0.45 -14.71 42.15
CA LYS A 30 0.58 -13.83 43.32
C LYS A 30 2.06 -13.67 43.67
N THR A 31 2.35 -12.82 44.66
CA THR A 31 3.73 -12.50 45.09
C THR A 31 4.52 -13.71 45.57
N SER A 32 3.88 -14.63 46.30
CA SER A 32 4.50 -15.82 46.91
C SER A 32 4.01 -17.14 46.32
N THR A 33 3.10 -17.10 45.35
CA THR A 33 2.51 -18.32 44.77
C THR A 33 2.20 -18.12 43.30
N ILE A 34 2.52 -19.11 42.48
CA ILE A 34 2.15 -19.18 41.08
C ILE A 34 1.52 -20.54 40.79
N VAL A 35 0.40 -20.55 40.07
CA VAL A 35 -0.29 -21.78 39.70
C VAL A 35 -0.27 -21.89 38.18
N PHE A 36 0.14 -23.05 37.67
CA PHE A 36 0.18 -23.37 36.26
C PHE A 36 -0.90 -24.41 35.93
N GLN A 37 -1.37 -24.40 34.70
CA GLN A 37 -2.35 -25.34 34.18
C GLN A 37 -2.06 -25.64 32.71
N CYS A 38 -2.66 -26.69 32.16
CA CYS A 38 -2.63 -26.91 30.71
C CYS A 38 -3.39 -25.80 29.97
N ASP A 39 -2.93 -25.42 28.78
CA ASP A 39 -3.60 -24.41 27.96
C ASP A 39 -5.02 -24.84 27.50
N ARG A 40 -5.31 -26.14 27.54
CA ARG A 40 -6.63 -26.75 27.33
C ARG A 40 -7.49 -26.88 28.59
N SER A 41 -7.00 -26.46 29.76
CA SER A 41 -7.74 -26.49 31.05
C SER A 41 -8.88 -25.47 31.12
N GLY A 42 -9.95 -25.83 31.82
CA GLY A 42 -11.16 -25.02 32.02
C GLY A 42 -12.23 -25.23 30.94
N ILE A 43 -13.35 -24.51 31.10
CA ILE A 43 -14.51 -24.54 30.20
C ILE A 43 -14.66 -23.14 29.58
N TYR A 44 -14.89 -23.09 28.27
CA TYR A 44 -15.15 -21.82 27.60
C TYR A 44 -16.46 -21.21 28.10
N LYS A 45 -16.40 -19.98 28.59
CA LYS A 45 -17.58 -19.20 28.97
C LYS A 45 -17.66 -17.99 28.05
N SER A 46 -18.62 -17.99 27.12
CA SER A 46 -18.81 -16.85 26.24
C SER A 46 -19.35 -15.66 27.04
N LYS A 47 -18.77 -14.46 26.84
CA LYS A 47 -19.28 -13.21 27.43
C LYS A 47 -20.10 -12.38 26.43
N LYS A 48 -20.23 -12.81 25.17
CA LYS A 48 -21.02 -12.14 24.11
C LYS A 48 -21.65 -13.17 23.17
N ILE A 49 -22.78 -12.84 22.55
CA ILE A 49 -23.33 -13.58 21.41
C ILE A 49 -22.39 -13.33 20.22
N SER A 50 -21.64 -14.35 19.79
CA SER A 50 -20.73 -14.29 18.66
C SER A 50 -21.43 -14.79 17.40
N THR A 51 -21.41 -14.01 16.32
CA THR A 51 -21.89 -14.41 14.98
C THR A 51 -20.89 -15.29 14.22
N LYS A 52 -19.72 -15.58 14.80
CA LYS A 52 -18.70 -16.48 14.21
C LYS A 52 -18.68 -17.82 14.93
N ASN A 53 -18.79 -18.90 14.16
CA ASN A 53 -18.49 -20.27 14.59
C ASN A 53 -17.02 -20.36 15.01
N THR A 54 -16.74 -20.18 16.30
CA THR A 54 -15.39 -20.26 16.85
C THR A 54 -15.36 -21.46 17.79
N SER A 55 -14.62 -22.50 17.42
CA SER A 55 -14.40 -23.65 18.30
C SER A 55 -13.42 -23.27 19.42
N THR A 56 -13.70 -23.74 20.63
CA THR A 56 -12.79 -23.57 21.77
C THR A 56 -11.80 -24.72 21.83
N LYS A 57 -10.55 -24.44 22.18
CA LYS A 57 -9.54 -25.46 22.48
C LYS A 57 -9.64 -26.04 23.90
N LYS A 58 -10.54 -25.49 24.72
CA LYS A 58 -10.71 -25.86 26.13
C LYS A 58 -11.50 -27.17 26.23
N ILE A 59 -10.91 -28.19 26.84
CA ILE A 59 -11.50 -29.52 27.05
C ILE A 59 -11.49 -29.92 28.54
N ASN A 60 -11.41 -28.92 29.42
CA ASN A 60 -11.37 -29.11 30.87
C ASN A 60 -10.24 -30.05 31.35
N CYS A 61 -9.04 -29.92 30.75
CA CYS A 61 -7.87 -30.68 31.17
C CYS A 61 -7.53 -30.46 32.67
N PRO A 62 -7.35 -31.52 33.49
CA PRO A 62 -7.20 -31.39 34.93
C PRO A 62 -5.77 -31.05 35.39
N PHE A 63 -4.77 -31.11 34.49
CA PHE A 63 -3.37 -30.84 34.82
C PHE A 63 -3.16 -29.50 35.52
N GLU A 64 -2.46 -29.53 36.66
CA GLU A 64 -2.20 -28.35 37.49
C GLU A 64 -0.90 -28.49 38.30
N LEU A 65 -0.09 -27.42 38.32
CA LEU A 65 1.13 -27.31 39.13
C LEU A 65 1.09 -26.05 40.00
N GLU A 66 1.78 -26.08 41.12
CA GLU A 66 1.87 -24.98 42.08
C GLU A 66 3.33 -24.68 42.42
N GLY A 67 3.77 -23.46 42.15
CA GLY A 67 5.02 -22.90 42.62
C GLY A 67 4.81 -22.08 43.89
N LYS A 68 5.56 -22.34 44.96
CA LYS A 68 5.54 -21.56 46.21
C LYS A 68 6.92 -20.99 46.53
N ARG A 69 6.96 -19.73 46.96
CA ARG A 69 8.18 -19.09 47.49
C ARG A 69 8.40 -19.53 48.94
N SER A 70 9.57 -20.05 49.23
CA SER A 70 10.08 -20.22 50.59
C SER A 70 10.61 -18.88 51.07
N ALA A 71 10.01 -18.33 52.13
CA ALA A 71 10.47 -17.06 52.71
C ALA A 71 11.81 -17.21 53.45
N MET A 72 12.16 -18.44 53.89
CA MET A 72 13.37 -18.69 54.66
C MET A 72 14.62 -18.84 53.78
N GLU A 73 14.46 -19.41 52.59
CA GLU A 73 15.58 -19.73 51.69
C GLU A 73 15.63 -18.84 50.44
N ASP A 74 14.70 -17.87 50.36
CA ASP A 74 14.39 -17.07 49.17
C ASP A 74 14.29 -17.88 47.86
N SER A 75 13.87 -19.13 47.99
CA SER A 75 13.84 -20.12 46.91
C SER A 75 12.40 -20.41 46.49
N TRP A 76 12.22 -20.98 45.30
CA TRP A 76 10.92 -21.40 44.80
C TRP A 76 10.84 -22.91 44.71
N THR A 77 9.78 -23.49 45.22
CA THR A 77 9.51 -24.94 45.11
C THR A 77 8.35 -25.20 44.18
N LEU A 78 8.42 -26.29 43.42
CA LEU A 78 7.34 -26.73 42.52
C LEU A 78 6.70 -28.00 43.07
N ARG A 79 5.38 -27.96 43.20
CA ARG A 79 4.51 -29.06 43.62
C ARG A 79 3.54 -29.41 42.50
N VAL A 80 3.38 -30.70 42.23
CA VAL A 80 2.36 -31.21 41.31
C VAL A 80 1.02 -31.28 42.06
N ILE A 81 -0.02 -30.64 41.54
CA ILE A 81 -1.39 -30.77 42.07
C ILE A 81 -2.10 -31.90 41.32
N CYS A 82 -1.98 -31.92 39.99
CA CYS A 82 -2.49 -32.99 39.15
C CYS A 82 -1.57 -33.16 37.93
N GLU A 83 -1.06 -34.37 37.72
CA GLU A 83 -0.18 -34.72 36.59
C GLU A 83 -0.94 -35.18 35.34
N MET A 84 -2.23 -35.50 35.46
CA MET A 84 -3.01 -36.12 34.39
C MET A 84 -3.42 -35.11 33.31
N HIS A 85 -3.20 -35.48 32.05
CA HIS A 85 -3.79 -34.83 30.88
C HIS A 85 -4.91 -35.71 30.32
N ASN A 86 -6.03 -35.11 29.93
CA ASN A 86 -7.14 -35.82 29.27
C ASN A 86 -7.05 -35.75 27.73
N HIS A 87 -5.83 -35.58 27.21
CA HIS A 87 -5.54 -35.51 25.79
C HIS A 87 -4.08 -35.89 25.51
N GLU A 88 -3.85 -36.36 24.29
CA GLU A 88 -2.51 -36.68 23.81
C GLU A 88 -1.60 -35.43 23.70
N PRO A 89 -0.28 -35.62 23.82
CA PRO A 89 0.72 -34.61 23.47
C PRO A 89 0.57 -34.11 22.02
N ALA A 90 0.93 -32.85 21.77
CA ALA A 90 0.97 -32.34 20.41
C ALA A 90 2.21 -32.85 19.67
N LEU A 91 2.02 -33.58 18.57
CA LEU A 91 3.11 -34.08 17.71
C LEU A 91 3.94 -32.92 17.12
N HIS A 92 3.27 -31.86 16.70
CA HIS A 92 3.90 -30.64 16.19
C HIS A 92 3.25 -29.42 16.85
N LEU A 93 4.04 -28.60 17.51
CA LEU A 93 3.58 -27.32 18.06
C LEU A 93 3.53 -26.21 16.99
N GLU A 94 3.88 -26.52 15.74
CA GLU A 94 3.78 -25.59 14.62
C GLU A 94 2.34 -25.11 14.44
N GLY A 95 2.16 -23.79 14.45
CA GLY A 95 0.83 -23.19 14.39
C GLY A 95 0.08 -23.15 15.73
N HIS A 96 0.61 -23.69 16.83
CA HIS A 96 -0.02 -23.57 18.14
C HIS A 96 0.11 -22.14 18.70
N PRO A 97 -0.96 -21.47 19.19
CA PRO A 97 -0.92 -20.06 19.61
C PRO A 97 0.17 -19.68 20.61
N TYR A 98 0.63 -20.64 21.41
CA TYR A 98 1.74 -20.45 22.36
C TYR A 98 3.12 -20.49 21.68
N ALA A 99 3.31 -21.40 20.72
CA ALA A 99 4.49 -21.43 19.85
C ALA A 99 4.47 -20.29 18.81
N ARG A 100 3.33 -19.59 18.64
CA ARG A 100 3.20 -18.41 17.78
C ARG A 100 3.71 -17.10 18.38
N ARG A 101 4.53 -17.14 19.44
CA ARG A 101 5.10 -15.95 20.06
C ARG A 101 6.54 -15.79 19.60
N LEU A 102 6.83 -14.64 18.99
CA LEU A 102 8.22 -14.21 18.79
C LEU A 102 8.88 -14.06 20.16
N THR A 103 10.12 -14.50 20.27
CA THR A 103 11.00 -14.13 21.37
C THR A 103 11.27 -12.62 21.34
N ASP A 104 11.76 -12.07 22.46
CA ASP A 104 12.05 -10.62 22.53
C ASP A 104 13.10 -10.19 21.51
N ASN A 105 14.10 -11.04 21.23
CA ASN A 105 15.13 -10.78 20.22
C ASN A 105 14.54 -10.79 18.81
N GLU A 106 13.70 -11.77 18.49
CA GLU A 106 13.02 -11.83 17.19
C GLU A 106 12.05 -10.66 17.00
N ALA A 107 11.34 -10.25 18.07
CA ALA A 107 10.45 -9.10 18.02
C ALA A 107 11.22 -7.79 17.76
N ARG A 108 12.38 -7.58 18.40
CA ARG A 108 13.27 -6.43 18.15
C ARG A 108 13.84 -6.45 16.73
N LEU A 109 14.21 -7.62 16.22
CA LEU A 109 14.67 -7.77 14.84
C LEU A 109 13.57 -7.41 13.83
N VAL A 110 12.34 -7.89 14.07
CA VAL A 110 11.18 -7.52 13.24
C VAL A 110 10.95 -6.01 13.27
N GLU A 111 11.08 -5.37 14.44
CA GLU A 111 10.96 -3.93 14.60
C GLU A 111 12.00 -3.15 13.79
N ASP A 112 13.30 -3.46 13.95
CA ASP A 112 14.39 -2.79 13.24
C ASP A 112 14.27 -2.94 11.72
N LEU A 113 14.02 -4.16 11.23
CA LEU A 113 13.82 -4.41 9.80
C LEU A 113 12.57 -3.73 9.26
N SER A 114 11.53 -3.57 10.08
CA SER A 114 10.32 -2.85 9.70
C SER A 114 10.55 -1.35 9.58
N ARG A 115 11.35 -0.73 10.46
CA ARG A 115 11.78 0.67 10.32
C ARG A 115 12.57 0.90 9.02
N LYS A 116 13.34 -0.11 8.60
CA LYS A 116 14.10 -0.11 7.33
C LYS A 116 13.25 -0.46 6.10
N ASN A 117 11.92 -0.53 6.24
CA ASN A 117 10.98 -0.86 5.17
C ASN A 117 11.22 -2.22 4.48
N VAL A 118 11.85 -3.18 5.18
CA VAL A 118 12.02 -4.54 4.66
C VAL A 118 10.64 -5.22 4.57
N LYS A 119 10.42 -5.99 3.49
CA LYS A 119 9.12 -6.65 3.26
C LYS A 119 8.90 -7.76 4.29
N PRO A 120 7.67 -7.98 4.78
CA PRO A 120 7.38 -9.05 5.76
C PRO A 120 7.85 -10.44 5.34
N ARG A 121 7.84 -10.74 4.03
CA ARG A 121 8.36 -11.99 3.46
C ARG A 121 9.86 -12.16 3.72
N ASP A 122 10.63 -11.10 3.51
CA ASP A 122 12.08 -11.13 3.65
C ASP A 122 12.47 -11.15 5.13
N ILE A 123 11.72 -10.42 5.98
CA ILE A 123 11.84 -10.52 7.44
C ILE A 123 11.62 -11.96 7.91
N LEU A 124 10.57 -12.63 7.43
CA LEU A 124 10.32 -14.03 7.76
C LEU A 124 11.46 -14.95 7.28
N SER A 125 12.00 -14.70 6.09
CA SER A 125 13.14 -15.45 5.57
C SER A 125 14.37 -15.33 6.46
N ILE A 126 14.61 -14.15 7.05
CA ILE A 126 15.71 -13.91 7.99
C ILE A 126 15.46 -14.68 9.30
N LEU A 127 14.23 -14.62 9.85
CA LEU A 127 13.88 -15.36 11.05
C LEU A 127 14.05 -16.88 10.87
N LYS A 128 13.75 -17.40 9.67
CA LYS A 128 13.88 -18.82 9.32
C LYS A 128 15.30 -19.31 9.09
N GLN A 129 16.32 -18.45 9.22
CA GLN A 129 17.71 -18.89 9.22
C GLN A 129 18.07 -19.68 10.48
N ASP A 130 17.37 -19.47 11.59
CA ASP A 130 17.45 -20.34 12.76
C ASP A 130 16.61 -21.61 12.52
N PRO A 131 17.22 -22.82 12.50
CA PRO A 131 16.50 -24.08 12.30
C PRO A 131 15.39 -24.35 13.32
N ASN A 132 15.47 -23.75 14.51
CA ASN A 132 14.47 -23.92 15.57
C ASN A 132 13.33 -22.89 15.49
N ASN A 133 13.40 -21.93 14.54
CA ASN A 133 12.40 -20.89 14.41
C ASN A 133 11.10 -21.42 13.79
N VAL A 134 10.02 -21.33 14.55
CA VAL A 134 8.66 -21.73 14.14
C VAL A 134 7.81 -20.53 13.71
N SER A 135 8.44 -19.39 13.38
CA SER A 135 7.72 -18.17 13.02
C SER A 135 6.93 -18.34 11.73
N THR A 136 5.80 -17.64 11.64
CA THR A 136 4.94 -17.63 10.46
C THR A 136 4.74 -16.20 9.99
N SER A 137 4.30 -16.04 8.74
CA SER A 137 3.97 -14.73 8.16
C SER A 137 3.03 -13.92 9.07
N SER A 138 2.02 -14.57 9.65
CA SER A 138 1.07 -13.93 10.57
C SER A 138 1.76 -13.31 11.81
N MET A 139 2.81 -13.95 12.34
CA MET A 139 3.54 -13.41 13.50
C MET A 139 4.27 -12.11 13.15
N VAL A 140 4.91 -12.05 11.98
CA VAL A 140 5.59 -10.85 11.48
C VAL A 140 4.58 -9.71 11.30
N TYR A 141 3.43 -9.99 10.67
CA TYR A 141 2.36 -8.99 10.51
C TYR A 141 1.79 -8.52 11.84
N ASN A 142 1.54 -9.42 12.79
CA ASN A 142 1.03 -9.08 14.11
C ASN A 142 2.02 -8.23 14.91
N ALA A 143 3.30 -8.60 14.89
CA ALA A 143 4.37 -7.84 15.53
C ALA A 143 4.50 -6.43 14.94
N ARG A 144 4.47 -6.30 13.61
CA ARG A 144 4.43 -5.00 12.93
C ARG A 144 3.20 -4.18 13.27
N SER A 145 2.04 -4.82 13.37
CA SER A 145 0.79 -4.16 13.77
C SER A 145 0.90 -3.61 15.19
N LYS A 146 1.40 -4.42 16.14
CA LYS A 146 1.64 -4.00 17.52
C LYS A 146 2.66 -2.87 17.59
N PHE A 147 3.77 -2.97 16.85
CA PHE A 147 4.78 -1.93 16.77
C PHE A 147 4.19 -0.60 16.27
N ARG A 148 3.48 -0.62 15.13
CA ARG A 148 2.81 0.58 14.60
C ARG A 148 1.80 1.15 15.59
N MET A 149 1.04 0.32 16.31
CA MET A 149 0.11 0.78 17.33
C MET A 149 0.84 1.51 18.48
N LEU A 150 1.96 0.98 18.94
CA LEU A 150 2.79 1.59 19.99
C LEU A 150 3.43 2.90 19.50
N GLU A 151 3.97 2.92 18.29
CA GLU A 151 4.56 4.11 17.66
C GLU A 151 3.53 5.23 17.47
N ARG A 152 2.27 4.87 17.22
CA ARG A 152 1.17 5.84 17.13
C ARG A 152 0.82 6.46 18.50
N ALA A 153 1.25 5.90 19.62
CA ALA A 153 1.01 6.42 20.97
C ALA A 153 -0.47 6.80 21.25
N GLY A 154 -1.42 6.00 20.71
CA GLY A 154 -2.85 6.27 20.85
C GLY A 154 -3.43 7.33 19.90
N LYS A 155 -2.61 7.92 19.01
CA LYS A 155 -3.07 8.85 17.97
C LYS A 155 -3.94 8.15 16.93
N THR A 156 -4.94 8.86 16.42
CA THR A 156 -5.73 8.45 15.25
C THR A 156 -4.84 8.42 14.00
N GLN A 157 -5.28 7.73 12.94
CA GLN A 157 -4.52 7.68 11.69
C GLN A 157 -4.31 9.09 11.11
N MET A 158 -5.32 9.97 11.19
CA MET A 158 -5.21 11.33 10.69
C MET A 158 -4.23 12.17 11.52
N GLN A 159 -4.24 12.03 12.84
CA GLN A 159 -3.25 12.70 13.70
C GLN A 159 -1.81 12.30 13.37
N VAL A 160 -1.59 11.04 12.97
CA VAL A 160 -0.28 10.55 12.52
C VAL A 160 0.11 11.17 11.18
N VAL A 161 -0.82 11.24 10.23
CA VAL A 161 -0.60 11.88 8.92
C VAL A 161 -0.30 13.37 9.09
N MET A 162 -1.10 14.10 9.86
CA MET A 162 -0.87 15.53 10.12
C MET A 162 0.43 15.78 10.87
N SER A 163 0.77 14.95 11.87
CA SER A 163 2.07 15.05 12.56
C SER A 163 3.23 14.86 11.56
N PHE A 164 3.10 13.90 10.64
CA PHE A 164 4.11 13.66 9.61
C PHE A 164 4.23 14.82 8.62
N PHE A 165 3.10 15.39 8.16
CA PHE A 165 3.12 16.56 7.29
C PHE A 165 3.78 17.76 7.98
N HIS A 166 3.47 18.00 9.25
CA HIS A 166 4.12 19.06 10.01
C HIS A 166 5.64 18.80 10.19
N GLU A 167 6.03 17.59 10.61
CA GLU A 167 7.44 17.23 10.83
C GLU A 167 8.28 17.31 9.55
N LYS A 168 7.69 16.93 8.40
CA LYS A 168 8.36 16.94 7.10
C LYS A 168 8.06 18.19 6.27
N SER A 169 7.41 19.18 6.87
CA SER A 169 7.05 20.46 6.25
C SER A 169 6.25 20.32 4.94
N TYR A 170 5.41 19.31 4.81
CA TYR A 170 4.49 19.21 3.68
C TYR A 170 3.50 20.37 3.70
N VAL A 171 3.19 20.89 2.51
CA VAL A 171 2.04 21.76 2.32
C VAL A 171 0.82 20.87 2.12
N TYR A 172 -0.26 21.13 2.82
CA TYR A 172 -1.48 20.34 2.71
C TYR A 172 -2.73 21.19 2.93
N GLU A 173 -3.83 20.76 2.33
CA GLU A 173 -5.16 21.33 2.50
C GLU A 173 -6.17 20.20 2.67
N SER A 174 -7.19 20.41 3.50
CA SER A 174 -8.20 19.39 3.77
C SER A 174 -9.61 19.94 3.70
N ARG A 175 -10.52 19.14 3.16
CA ARG A 175 -11.96 19.39 3.15
C ARG A 175 -12.65 18.33 4.01
N VAL A 176 -13.44 18.78 4.97
CA VAL A 176 -14.16 17.93 5.92
C VAL A 176 -15.65 18.17 5.76
N ASN A 177 -16.44 17.11 5.84
CA ASN A 177 -17.88 17.22 5.89
C ASN A 177 -18.31 17.77 7.27
N HIS A 178 -18.90 18.96 7.31
CA HIS A 178 -19.27 19.61 8.58
C HIS A 178 -20.36 18.86 9.38
N SER A 179 -21.13 17.99 8.74
CA SER A 179 -22.21 17.23 9.39
C SER A 179 -21.72 15.89 9.96
N THR A 180 -20.81 15.20 9.27
CA THR A 180 -20.31 13.88 9.69
C THR A 180 -18.93 13.92 10.35
N ASP A 181 -18.23 15.06 10.27
CA ASP A 181 -16.82 15.22 10.67
C ASP A 181 -15.86 14.27 9.94
N GLU A 182 -16.27 13.77 8.77
CA GLU A 182 -15.47 12.88 7.93
C GLU A 182 -14.63 13.68 6.94
N LEU A 183 -13.38 13.26 6.74
CA LEU A 183 -12.52 13.81 5.71
C LEU A 183 -13.06 13.46 4.32
N GLU A 184 -13.44 14.47 3.55
CA GLU A 184 -13.86 14.31 2.15
C GLU A 184 -12.63 14.28 1.23
N ASN A 185 -11.80 15.33 1.30
CA ASN A 185 -10.64 15.45 0.42
C ASN A 185 -9.40 15.91 1.20
N LEU A 186 -8.21 15.44 0.78
CA LEU A 186 -6.92 15.83 1.35
C LEU A 186 -5.90 16.01 0.22
N PHE A 187 -5.49 17.25 0.02
CA PHE A 187 -4.42 17.65 -0.89
C PHE A 187 -3.11 17.75 -0.11
N PHE A 188 -2.00 17.28 -0.68
CA PHE A 188 -0.69 17.50 -0.09
C PHE A 188 0.44 17.48 -1.13
N ALA A 189 1.48 18.28 -0.87
CA ALA A 189 2.67 18.41 -1.69
C ALA A 189 3.93 18.52 -0.82
N HIS A 190 5.00 17.86 -1.25
CA HIS A 190 6.30 17.95 -0.57
C HIS A 190 7.01 19.25 -1.01
N PRO A 191 7.71 20.00 -0.13
CA PRO A 191 8.39 21.25 -0.50
C PRO A 191 9.33 21.10 -1.70
N LYS A 192 10.13 20.03 -1.69
CA LYS A 192 11.04 19.72 -2.81
C LYS A 192 10.31 19.50 -4.14
N SER A 193 9.11 18.95 -4.12
CA SER A 193 8.28 18.79 -5.32
C SER A 193 7.84 20.14 -5.88
N LEU A 194 7.57 21.11 -4.99
CA LEU A 194 7.25 22.49 -5.39
C LEU A 194 8.47 23.19 -5.98
N GLU A 195 9.68 22.99 -5.44
CA GLU A 195 10.91 23.49 -6.07
C GLU A 195 11.09 22.98 -7.51
N PHE A 196 10.83 21.69 -7.75
CA PHE A 196 10.86 21.13 -9.11
C PHE A 196 9.78 21.73 -10.01
N TRP A 197 8.59 21.97 -9.48
CA TRP A 197 7.54 22.64 -10.22
C TRP A 197 7.93 24.05 -10.61
N HIS A 198 8.46 24.85 -9.69
CA HIS A 198 8.93 26.21 -9.97
C HIS A 198 10.04 26.24 -11.04
N ALA A 199 10.90 25.22 -11.09
CA ALA A 199 11.91 25.10 -12.13
C ALA A 199 11.33 24.68 -13.49
N PHE A 200 10.27 23.86 -13.51
CA PHE A 200 9.71 23.26 -14.73
C PHE A 200 8.17 23.32 -14.81
N PRO A 201 7.55 24.51 -14.85
CA PRO A 201 6.10 24.68 -14.69
C PRO A 201 5.30 24.53 -15.99
N HIS A 202 5.73 23.63 -16.89
CA HIS A 202 5.21 23.62 -18.26
C HIS A 202 4.17 22.53 -18.52
N VAL A 203 4.45 21.31 -18.07
CA VAL A 203 3.65 20.13 -18.41
C VAL A 203 3.25 19.43 -17.14
N VAL A 204 1.94 19.16 -17.01
CA VAL A 204 1.38 18.38 -15.92
C VAL A 204 0.64 17.18 -16.48
N LEU A 205 0.86 16.00 -15.89
CA LEU A 205 0.05 14.81 -16.09
C LEU A 205 -0.81 14.60 -14.85
N MET A 206 -2.08 14.30 -15.08
CA MET A 206 -3.06 14.03 -14.04
C MET A 206 -3.72 12.69 -14.29
N ASP A 207 -3.66 11.82 -13.30
CA ASP A 207 -4.26 10.48 -13.34
C ASP A 207 -4.93 10.17 -11.99
N ALA A 208 -6.21 9.79 -12.03
CA ALA A 208 -6.93 9.35 -10.84
C ALA A 208 -6.91 7.82 -10.77
N THR A 209 -6.53 7.28 -9.62
CA THR A 209 -6.55 5.84 -9.38
C THR A 209 -7.62 5.48 -8.36
N TYR A 210 -8.59 4.66 -8.78
CA TYR A 210 -9.67 4.18 -7.93
C TYR A 210 -9.35 2.85 -7.22
N GLN A 211 -9.97 2.63 -6.05
CA GLN A 211 -9.93 1.37 -5.27
C GLN A 211 -8.55 0.82 -4.91
N THR A 212 -7.52 1.63 -5.04
CA THR A 212 -6.18 1.19 -4.68
C THR A 212 -5.96 1.22 -3.19
N ASN A 213 -6.80 1.90 -2.38
CA ASN A 213 -6.66 2.05 -0.92
C ASN A 213 -7.69 1.32 -0.03
N ARG A 214 -7.35 1.08 1.26
CA ARG A 214 -8.22 0.37 2.24
C ARG A 214 -9.58 1.04 2.49
N TYR A 215 -9.68 2.32 2.12
CA TYR A 215 -10.88 3.14 2.25
C TYR A 215 -11.61 3.29 0.91
N SER A 216 -11.11 2.66 -0.15
CA SER A 216 -11.63 2.75 -1.52
C SER A 216 -11.71 4.18 -2.07
N LEU A 217 -10.92 5.12 -1.53
CA LEU A 217 -10.91 6.52 -1.99
C LEU A 217 -10.13 6.67 -3.30
N PRO A 218 -10.62 7.45 -4.27
CA PRO A 218 -9.82 7.90 -5.40
C PRO A 218 -8.56 8.66 -4.97
N ILE A 219 -7.45 8.42 -5.67
CA ILE A 219 -6.20 9.17 -5.50
C ILE A 219 -5.83 9.81 -6.83
N LEU A 220 -5.91 11.14 -6.89
CA LEU A 220 -5.40 11.94 -7.99
C LEU A 220 -3.91 12.20 -7.79
N GLU A 221 -3.10 11.75 -8.73
CA GLU A 221 -1.68 12.07 -8.80
C GLU A 221 -1.45 13.22 -9.79
N ILE A 222 -0.71 14.25 -9.36
CA ILE A 222 -0.33 15.40 -10.18
C ILE A 222 1.18 15.33 -10.42
N VAL A 223 1.59 15.11 -11.66
CA VAL A 223 2.98 14.82 -12.06
C VAL A 223 3.50 15.89 -13.01
N GLY A 224 4.70 16.39 -12.77
CA GLY A 224 5.41 17.32 -13.65
C GLY A 224 6.43 16.62 -14.54
N VAL A 225 6.89 17.29 -15.60
CA VAL A 225 7.90 16.80 -16.54
C VAL A 225 9.06 17.79 -16.65
N THR A 226 10.28 17.27 -16.56
CA THR A 226 11.50 18.04 -16.80
C THR A 226 11.82 18.15 -18.30
N PRO A 227 12.64 19.13 -18.73
CA PRO A 227 13.10 19.24 -20.13
C PRO A 227 13.86 18.02 -20.65
N THR A 228 14.42 17.20 -19.75
CA THR A 228 15.08 15.93 -20.10
C THR A 228 14.13 14.73 -20.15
N ASN A 229 12.82 14.97 -20.18
CA ASN A 229 11.80 13.92 -20.19
C ASN A 229 11.91 12.98 -18.99
N LYS A 230 12.09 13.55 -17.80
CA LYS A 230 11.94 12.83 -16.52
C LYS A 230 10.73 13.37 -15.80
N THR A 231 9.98 12.49 -15.14
CA THR A 231 8.81 12.86 -14.35
C THR A 231 9.16 13.09 -12.89
N PHE A 232 8.36 13.92 -12.22
CA PHE A 232 8.41 14.12 -10.78
C PHE A 232 6.99 14.34 -10.23
N CYS A 233 6.68 13.78 -9.05
CA CYS A 233 5.38 14.02 -8.42
C CYS A 233 5.35 15.45 -7.86
N ILE A 234 4.34 16.22 -8.23
CA ILE A 234 4.13 17.58 -7.73
C ILE A 234 3.29 17.53 -6.46
N ALA A 235 2.12 16.90 -6.54
CA ALA A 235 1.16 16.80 -5.45
C ALA A 235 0.30 15.52 -5.57
N PHE A 236 -0.36 15.18 -4.48
CA PHE A 236 -1.32 14.08 -4.40
C PHE A 236 -2.61 14.59 -3.78
N VAL A 237 -3.73 14.00 -4.20
CA VAL A 237 -5.03 14.31 -3.64
C VAL A 237 -5.79 13.03 -3.36
N LEU A 238 -6.13 12.81 -2.10
CA LEU A 238 -7.16 11.85 -1.71
C LEU A 238 -8.51 12.54 -1.89
N MET A 239 -9.42 11.91 -2.63
CA MET A 239 -10.75 12.45 -2.89
C MET A 239 -11.80 11.46 -2.43
N HIS A 240 -12.96 11.94 -2.00
CA HIS A 240 -14.07 11.06 -1.63
C HIS A 240 -14.74 10.39 -2.83
N ASN A 241 -14.74 11.06 -3.99
CA ASN A 241 -15.30 10.57 -5.25
C ASN A 241 -14.60 11.19 -6.48
N GLU A 242 -14.86 10.64 -7.66
CA GLU A 242 -14.38 11.14 -8.97
C GLU A 242 -15.44 12.07 -9.61
N GLU A 243 -16.00 12.98 -8.81
CA GLU A 243 -16.96 13.98 -9.29
C GLU A 243 -16.28 15.33 -9.57
N GLU A 244 -16.94 16.15 -10.38
CA GLU A 244 -16.44 17.46 -10.82
C GLU A 244 -16.15 18.40 -9.63
N SER A 245 -16.95 18.32 -8.57
CA SER A 245 -16.78 19.12 -7.35
C SER A 245 -15.49 18.78 -6.60
N SER A 246 -15.13 17.49 -6.52
CA SER A 246 -13.89 17.00 -5.91
C SER A 246 -12.67 17.40 -6.72
N TYR A 247 -12.73 17.22 -8.04
CA TYR A 247 -11.65 17.68 -8.93
C TYR A 247 -11.48 19.20 -8.90
N THR A 248 -12.57 19.96 -8.89
CA THR A 248 -12.51 21.43 -8.82
C THR A 248 -11.85 21.88 -7.53
N TRP A 249 -12.19 21.26 -6.39
CA TRP A 249 -11.52 21.56 -5.12
C TRP A 249 -10.03 21.21 -5.18
N ALA A 250 -9.68 20.01 -5.65
CA ALA A 250 -8.31 19.53 -5.77
C ALA A 250 -7.43 20.44 -6.63
N LEU A 251 -7.96 20.84 -7.80
CA LEU A 251 -7.27 21.71 -8.74
C LEU A 251 -7.24 23.17 -8.28
N SER A 252 -8.19 23.62 -7.46
CA SER A 252 -8.14 24.95 -6.84
C SER A 252 -7.03 25.02 -5.79
N CYS A 253 -6.86 23.97 -4.98
CA CYS A 253 -5.71 23.84 -4.07
C CYS A 253 -4.40 23.85 -4.85
N PHE A 254 -4.31 23.08 -5.94
CA PHE A 254 -3.15 23.07 -6.82
C PHE A 254 -2.84 24.46 -7.40
N LYS A 255 -3.84 25.15 -7.96
CA LYS A 255 -3.68 26.48 -8.55
C LYS A 255 -3.24 27.53 -7.52
N SER A 256 -3.86 27.52 -6.34
CA SER A 256 -3.52 28.42 -5.23
C SER A 256 -2.06 28.24 -4.80
N LEU A 257 -1.61 26.99 -4.69
CA LEU A 257 -0.26 26.67 -4.27
C LEU A 257 0.83 27.14 -5.24
N MET A 258 0.54 27.15 -6.54
CA MET A 258 1.51 27.56 -7.56
C MET A 258 1.55 29.07 -7.81
N GLY A 259 0.54 29.79 -7.35
CA GLY A 259 0.35 31.21 -7.65
C GLY A 259 -0.12 31.45 -9.08
N GLU A 260 -0.72 32.62 -9.33
CA GLU A 260 -1.36 32.93 -10.62
C GLU A 260 -0.36 33.06 -11.79
N CYS A 261 0.93 33.27 -11.51
CA CYS A 261 1.96 33.47 -12.54
C CYS A 261 2.63 32.18 -13.02
N ILE A 262 2.41 31.03 -12.36
CA ILE A 262 3.14 29.77 -12.64
C ILE A 262 2.14 28.65 -12.92
N LEU A 263 1.39 28.82 -14.02
CA LEU A 263 0.35 27.88 -14.46
C LEU A 263 0.88 26.92 -15.54
N PRO A 264 0.39 25.66 -15.59
CA PRO A 264 0.76 24.72 -16.63
C PRO A 264 0.37 25.24 -18.02
N ARG A 265 1.25 25.04 -19.00
CA ARG A 265 0.93 25.29 -20.42
C ARG A 265 0.22 24.10 -21.06
N VAL A 266 0.48 22.90 -20.55
CA VAL A 266 -0.06 21.64 -21.07
C VAL A 266 -0.51 20.77 -19.90
N ILE A 267 -1.73 20.24 -20.00
CA ILE A 267 -2.29 19.26 -19.08
C ILE A 267 -2.61 17.99 -19.87
N VAL A 268 -2.10 16.85 -19.38
CA VAL A 268 -2.32 15.53 -19.97
C VAL A 268 -3.14 14.66 -19.01
N THR A 269 -4.24 14.07 -19.46
CA THR A 269 -5.15 13.26 -18.61
C THR A 269 -5.74 12.06 -19.37
N ASP A 270 -6.44 11.15 -18.69
CA ASP A 270 -6.96 9.86 -19.18
C ASP A 270 -8.44 9.90 -19.64
N ARG A 271 -8.92 11.07 -20.06
CA ARG A 271 -10.31 11.34 -20.52
C ARG A 271 -11.37 11.16 -19.42
N ASP A 272 -11.02 11.34 -18.16
CA ASP A 272 -12.00 11.57 -17.11
C ASP A 272 -12.75 12.88 -17.40
N LEU A 273 -14.06 12.78 -17.64
CA LEU A 273 -14.89 13.93 -18.03
C LEU A 273 -15.02 14.97 -16.92
N ALA A 274 -15.06 14.53 -15.66
CA ALA A 274 -15.18 15.43 -14.51
C ALA A 274 -13.88 16.19 -14.29
N LEU A 275 -12.73 15.51 -14.40
CA LEU A 275 -11.41 16.14 -14.34
C LEU A 275 -11.20 17.10 -15.51
N MET A 276 -11.57 16.72 -16.73
CA MET A 276 -11.45 17.59 -17.91
C MET A 276 -12.27 18.87 -17.77
N LYS A 277 -13.50 18.79 -17.25
CA LYS A 277 -14.33 19.97 -16.98
C LYS A 277 -13.67 20.90 -15.94
N ALA A 278 -13.21 20.34 -14.82
CA ALA A 278 -12.52 21.12 -13.80
C ALA A 278 -11.24 21.80 -14.36
N CYS A 279 -10.47 21.10 -15.19
CA CYS A 279 -9.31 21.66 -15.90
C CYS A 279 -9.68 22.81 -16.84
N ASN A 280 -10.80 22.70 -17.56
CA ASN A 280 -11.25 23.76 -18.47
C ASN A 280 -11.65 25.04 -17.72
N VAL A 281 -12.25 24.91 -16.54
CA VAL A 281 -12.63 26.06 -15.71
C VAL A 281 -11.40 26.70 -15.06
N LEU A 282 -10.49 25.91 -14.48
CA LEU A 282 -9.39 26.44 -13.67
C LEU A 282 -8.13 26.80 -14.46
N PHE A 283 -7.90 26.13 -15.59
CA PHE A 283 -6.74 26.33 -16.47
C PHE A 283 -7.19 26.54 -17.93
N PRO A 284 -7.97 27.59 -18.24
CA PRO A 284 -8.54 27.80 -19.58
C PRO A 284 -7.46 27.90 -20.67
N ASP A 285 -6.32 28.52 -20.38
CA ASP A 285 -5.25 28.76 -21.36
C ASP A 285 -4.34 27.54 -21.62
N ALA A 286 -4.36 26.54 -20.72
CA ALA A 286 -3.56 25.33 -20.90
C ALA A 286 -4.09 24.52 -22.09
N LYS A 287 -3.20 23.90 -22.87
CA LYS A 287 -3.59 22.88 -23.85
C LYS A 287 -3.95 21.59 -23.11
N LYS A 288 -5.08 20.97 -23.46
CA LYS A 288 -5.54 19.72 -22.85
C LYS A 288 -5.30 18.58 -23.84
N LEU A 289 -4.47 17.62 -23.43
CA LEU A 289 -4.09 16.47 -24.24
C LEU A 289 -4.54 15.19 -23.54
N LEU A 290 -4.77 14.15 -24.35
CA LEU A 290 -5.02 12.82 -23.83
C LEU A 290 -3.73 12.03 -23.68
N CYS A 291 -3.61 11.28 -22.59
CA CYS A 291 -2.49 10.41 -22.34
C CYS A 291 -2.44 9.27 -23.37
N THR A 292 -1.41 9.24 -24.21
CA THR A 292 -1.26 8.22 -25.26
C THR A 292 -1.08 6.81 -24.71
N TRP A 293 -0.53 6.66 -23.49
CA TRP A 293 -0.46 5.37 -22.80
C TRP A 293 -1.84 4.83 -22.45
N HIS A 294 -2.73 5.68 -21.93
CA HIS A 294 -4.11 5.30 -21.62
C HIS A 294 -4.89 4.95 -22.89
N ILE A 295 -4.71 5.74 -23.96
CA ILE A 295 -5.28 5.43 -25.27
C ILE A 295 -4.78 4.05 -25.75
N TYR A 296 -3.47 3.83 -25.74
CA TYR A 296 -2.87 2.56 -26.15
C TYR A 296 -3.40 1.38 -25.33
N ASN A 297 -3.45 1.50 -24.00
CA ASN A 297 -3.97 0.45 -23.14
C ASN A 297 -5.43 0.12 -23.41
N ASN A 298 -6.24 1.14 -23.69
CA ASN A 298 -7.64 0.93 -24.04
C ASN A 298 -7.78 0.19 -25.38
N ILE A 299 -6.91 0.47 -26.36
CA ILE A 299 -6.82 -0.28 -27.61
C ILE A 299 -6.31 -1.71 -27.36
N PHE A 300 -5.25 -1.87 -26.57
CA PHE A 300 -4.61 -3.14 -26.23
C PHE A 300 -5.56 -4.12 -25.54
N LYS A 301 -6.42 -3.64 -24.64
CA LYS A 301 -7.48 -4.46 -24.01
C LYS A 301 -8.42 -5.09 -25.05
N ARG A 302 -8.58 -4.44 -26.20
CA ARG A 302 -9.43 -4.88 -27.32
C ARG A 302 -8.68 -5.67 -28.39
N ARG A 303 -7.38 -5.94 -28.21
CA ARG A 303 -6.57 -6.75 -29.15
C ARG A 303 -7.21 -8.09 -29.54
N LYS A 304 -8.03 -8.68 -28.65
CA LYS A 304 -8.73 -9.94 -28.90
C LYS A 304 -9.73 -9.87 -30.06
N LEU A 305 -10.18 -8.67 -30.43
CA LEU A 305 -11.03 -8.44 -31.60
C LEU A 305 -10.23 -8.61 -32.90
N VAL A 306 -8.90 -8.50 -32.84
CA VAL A 306 -8.00 -8.77 -33.97
C VAL A 306 -7.62 -10.24 -33.96
N ARG A 307 -8.13 -10.99 -34.94
CA ARG A 307 -7.90 -12.45 -35.04
C ARG A 307 -6.44 -12.80 -35.38
N SER A 308 -5.74 -11.94 -36.11
CA SER A 308 -4.39 -12.20 -36.60
C SER A 308 -3.31 -11.48 -35.79
N LYS A 309 -2.27 -12.23 -35.38
CA LYS A 309 -1.08 -11.70 -34.72
C LYS A 309 -0.27 -10.78 -35.63
N SER A 310 -0.17 -11.09 -36.93
CA SER A 310 0.56 -10.25 -37.90
C SER A 310 -0.10 -8.89 -38.05
N THR A 311 -1.44 -8.86 -38.13
CA THR A 311 -2.23 -7.64 -38.17
C THR A 311 -2.02 -6.77 -36.92
N TRP A 312 -2.08 -7.39 -35.73
CA TRP A 312 -1.84 -6.66 -34.48
C TRP A 312 -0.44 -6.03 -34.45
N ASN A 313 0.58 -6.72 -34.97
CA ASN A 313 1.92 -6.18 -35.08
C ASN A 313 2.00 -5.01 -36.07
N SER A 314 1.33 -5.10 -37.22
CA SER A 314 1.25 -4.00 -38.19
C SER A 314 0.57 -2.76 -37.59
N PHE A 315 -0.56 -2.95 -36.90
CA PHE A 315 -1.24 -1.87 -36.17
C PHE A 315 -0.32 -1.24 -35.12
N ASN A 316 0.33 -2.04 -34.25
CA ASN A 316 1.23 -1.51 -33.24
C ASN A 316 2.39 -0.73 -33.85
N LYS A 317 2.93 -1.19 -34.98
CA LYS A 317 4.00 -0.49 -35.69
C LYS A 317 3.49 0.87 -36.18
N ALA A 318 2.35 0.91 -36.87
CA ALA A 318 1.75 2.15 -37.34
C ALA A 318 1.40 3.11 -36.20
N TRP A 319 0.83 2.59 -35.10
CA TRP A 319 0.55 3.36 -33.89
C TRP A 319 1.83 3.96 -33.28
N THR A 320 2.88 3.16 -33.15
CA THR A 320 4.18 3.61 -32.61
C THR A 320 4.78 4.71 -33.49
N THR A 321 4.74 4.54 -34.82
CA THR A 321 5.20 5.55 -35.77
C THR A 321 4.37 6.84 -35.67
N LEU A 322 3.04 6.72 -35.58
CA LEU A 322 2.14 7.87 -35.42
C LEU A 322 2.47 8.68 -34.17
N VAL A 323 2.58 8.02 -33.01
CA VAL A 323 2.88 8.67 -31.72
C VAL A 323 4.31 9.19 -31.62
N ALA A 324 5.22 8.75 -32.50
CA ALA A 324 6.60 9.22 -32.56
C ALA A 324 6.81 10.36 -33.59
N SER A 325 5.73 10.91 -34.15
CA SER A 325 5.82 11.87 -35.26
C SER A 325 6.44 13.19 -34.80
N GLN A 326 7.57 13.57 -35.39
CA GLN A 326 8.29 14.78 -34.96
C GLN A 326 7.67 16.09 -35.45
N THR A 327 6.80 16.01 -36.46
CA THR A 327 6.14 17.16 -37.08
C THR A 327 4.66 16.87 -37.31
N GLU A 328 3.86 17.93 -37.46
CA GLU A 328 2.44 17.82 -37.74
C GLU A 328 2.17 17.13 -39.09
N ASP A 329 2.99 17.41 -40.11
CA ASP A 329 2.87 16.79 -41.43
C ASP A 329 3.19 15.30 -41.37
N ALA A 330 4.24 14.91 -40.61
CA ALA A 330 4.54 13.51 -40.37
C ALA A 330 3.40 12.82 -39.62
N TYR A 331 2.82 13.49 -38.62
CA TYR A 331 1.65 12.98 -37.89
C TYR A 331 0.46 12.76 -38.81
N LYS A 332 0.11 13.75 -39.65
CA LYS A 332 -0.99 13.65 -40.63
C LYS A 332 -0.76 12.49 -41.61
N LEU A 333 0.45 12.34 -42.13
CA LEU A 333 0.80 11.23 -43.03
C LEU A 333 0.66 9.87 -42.34
N ASN A 334 1.25 9.73 -41.14
CA ASN A 334 1.19 8.50 -40.36
C ASN A 334 -0.25 8.17 -39.91
N LEU A 335 -1.08 9.20 -39.70
CA LEU A 335 -2.49 9.05 -39.34
C LEU A 335 -3.27 8.42 -40.48
N VAL A 336 -3.07 8.88 -41.71
CA VAL A 336 -3.68 8.29 -42.91
C VAL A 336 -3.26 6.83 -43.09
N GLN A 337 -2.00 6.50 -42.80
CA GLN A 337 -1.53 5.10 -42.85
C GLN A 337 -2.23 4.24 -41.78
N LEU A 338 -2.37 4.75 -40.56
CA LEU A 338 -3.07 4.05 -39.48
C LEU A 338 -4.56 3.87 -39.81
N GLU A 339 -5.21 4.91 -40.35
CA GLU A 339 -6.63 4.87 -40.75
C GLU A 339 -6.88 3.87 -41.88
N THR A 340 -5.98 3.79 -42.86
CA THR A 340 -6.03 2.76 -43.91
C THR A 340 -5.99 1.36 -43.31
N ILE A 341 -5.10 1.09 -42.35
CA ILE A 341 -5.05 -0.21 -41.65
C ILE A 341 -6.37 -0.46 -40.90
N LEU A 342 -6.97 0.58 -40.32
CA LEU A 342 -8.23 0.46 -39.57
C LEU A 342 -9.46 0.22 -40.45
N LEU A 343 -9.44 0.61 -41.74
CA LEU A 343 -10.52 0.31 -42.69
C LEU A 343 -10.66 -1.20 -42.94
N ASP A 344 -9.55 -1.94 -42.95
CA ASP A 344 -9.55 -3.40 -43.07
C ASP A 344 -10.12 -4.10 -41.82
N TYR A 345 -10.30 -3.35 -40.71
CA TYR A 345 -10.75 -3.89 -39.41
C TYR A 345 -11.82 -3.00 -38.75
N PRO A 346 -13.09 -3.07 -39.20
CA PRO A 346 -14.17 -2.17 -38.77
C PRO A 346 -14.40 -2.12 -37.25
N GLU A 347 -14.19 -3.24 -36.56
CA GLU A 347 -14.29 -3.36 -35.09
C GLU A 347 -13.28 -2.46 -34.35
N LEU A 348 -12.05 -2.36 -34.85
CA LEU A 348 -11.04 -1.44 -34.33
C LEU A 348 -11.26 -0.01 -34.85
N GLY A 349 -11.62 0.14 -36.12
CA GLY A 349 -11.88 1.43 -36.75
C GLY A 349 -13.00 2.21 -36.07
N LEU A 350 -14.14 1.58 -35.79
CA LEU A 350 -15.26 2.21 -35.08
C LEU A 350 -14.87 2.68 -33.66
N PHE A 351 -13.98 1.96 -32.98
CA PHE A 351 -13.47 2.36 -31.67
C PHE A 351 -12.49 3.53 -31.77
N TYR A 352 -11.56 3.49 -32.74
CA TYR A 352 -10.63 4.59 -33.00
C TYR A 352 -11.38 5.88 -33.38
N ILE A 353 -12.41 5.79 -34.21
CA ILE A 353 -13.27 6.91 -34.60
C ILE A 353 -14.02 7.49 -33.38
N ARG A 354 -14.53 6.64 -32.47
CA ARG A 354 -15.14 7.10 -31.20
C ARG A 354 -14.15 7.76 -30.25
N LEU A 355 -12.87 7.37 -30.31
CA LEU A 355 -11.81 8.08 -29.61
C LEU A 355 -11.60 9.45 -30.28
N LYS A 356 -11.31 9.49 -31.60
CA LYS A 356 -11.03 10.70 -32.39
C LYS A 356 -12.12 11.77 -32.33
N ASN A 357 -13.40 11.38 -32.39
CA ASN A 357 -14.54 12.30 -32.43
C ASN A 357 -15.00 12.78 -31.03
N ALA A 358 -14.22 12.54 -29.99
CA ALA A 358 -14.50 13.09 -28.68
C ALA A 358 -14.28 14.62 -28.70
N PRO A 359 -15.26 15.44 -28.29
CA PRO A 359 -15.04 16.87 -28.16
C PRO A 359 -13.91 17.08 -27.15
N SER A 360 -12.85 17.79 -27.55
CA SER A 360 -11.60 18.11 -26.81
C SER A 360 -10.31 17.42 -27.25
N ILE A 361 -10.29 16.62 -28.32
CA ILE A 361 -9.02 16.06 -28.82
C ILE A 361 -8.41 17.00 -29.86
N VAL A 362 -7.37 17.73 -29.43
CA VAL A 362 -6.41 18.36 -30.35
C VAL A 362 -5.19 17.45 -30.37
N PHE A 363 -5.05 16.63 -31.42
CA PHE A 363 -3.80 15.95 -31.75
C PHE A 363 -2.90 16.88 -32.56
N THR A 364 -2.64 18.10 -32.09
CA THR A 364 -1.69 19.01 -32.74
C THR A 364 -1.07 19.96 -31.70
N ASP A 365 0.18 20.31 -31.96
CA ASP A 365 0.94 21.44 -31.40
C ASP A 365 1.78 21.20 -30.14
N ILE A 366 2.67 20.19 -30.15
CA ILE A 366 3.95 20.32 -29.43
C ILE A 366 5.09 19.63 -30.22
N PRO A 367 5.84 20.36 -31.05
CA PRO A 367 7.12 19.86 -31.55
C PRO A 367 8.06 19.68 -30.34
N GLN A 368 8.61 18.48 -30.18
CA GLN A 368 9.76 18.09 -29.31
C GLN A 368 9.52 17.29 -28.01
N TYR A 369 8.29 16.96 -27.60
CA TYR A 369 8.07 16.25 -26.31
C TYR A 369 7.67 14.76 -26.38
N GLU A 370 7.60 14.16 -27.58
CA GLU A 370 6.96 12.83 -27.78
C GLU A 370 7.86 11.59 -27.58
N LYS A 371 9.12 11.75 -27.17
CA LYS A 371 10.04 10.59 -27.03
C LYS A 371 9.69 9.65 -25.84
N MET A 372 8.81 10.05 -24.92
CA MET A 372 8.70 9.40 -23.60
C MET A 372 7.58 8.36 -23.46
N VAL A 373 6.49 8.43 -24.23
CA VAL A 373 5.37 7.50 -24.02
C VAL A 373 5.61 6.11 -24.63
N LEU A 374 6.52 6.01 -25.59
CA LEU A 374 6.85 4.75 -26.26
C LEU A 374 7.89 3.91 -25.50
N ASP A 375 8.86 4.53 -24.84
CA ASP A 375 9.93 3.81 -24.12
C ASP A 375 9.48 3.18 -22.79
N HIS A 376 8.31 3.57 -22.25
CA HIS A 376 7.72 2.94 -21.06
C HIS A 376 6.61 1.93 -21.38
N GLY A 377 6.20 1.80 -22.64
CA GLY A 377 5.15 0.89 -23.09
C GLY A 377 5.60 -0.55 -23.37
N SER A 378 6.91 -0.82 -23.45
CA SER A 378 7.42 -2.14 -23.90
C SER A 378 7.93 -3.07 -22.79
N GLN A 379 7.67 -2.78 -21.51
CA GLN A 379 7.89 -3.77 -20.45
C GLN A 379 6.55 -4.24 -19.89
N ASN A 380 6.35 -5.56 -19.80
CA ASN A 380 5.16 -6.19 -19.23
C ASN A 380 4.89 -5.67 -17.81
N PHE A 381 4.03 -4.66 -17.68
CA PHE A 381 3.61 -4.08 -16.40
C PHE A 381 2.45 -4.88 -15.82
N GLY A 382 2.78 -6.05 -15.26
CA GLY A 382 1.95 -6.67 -14.24
C GLY A 382 1.98 -5.85 -12.94
N THR A 383 0.92 -5.98 -12.14
CA THR A 383 0.68 -5.31 -10.83
C THR A 383 1.85 -5.36 -9.83
N LYS A 384 2.85 -6.22 -10.03
CA LYS A 384 4.06 -6.29 -9.20
C LYS A 384 5.13 -5.22 -9.51
N ASN A 385 5.06 -4.50 -10.64
CA ASN A 385 6.12 -3.60 -11.10
C ASN A 385 5.86 -2.09 -10.91
N ARG A 386 4.69 -1.65 -10.39
CA ARG A 386 4.49 -0.22 -10.02
C ARG A 386 5.44 0.25 -8.91
N GLN A 387 5.98 -0.66 -8.09
CA GLN A 387 7.02 -0.33 -7.12
C GLN A 387 8.37 0.08 -7.75
N LYS A 388 8.62 -0.22 -9.03
CA LYS A 388 9.88 0.10 -9.74
C LYS A 388 9.84 1.39 -10.55
N LEU A 389 8.66 1.95 -10.86
CA LEU A 389 8.52 3.28 -11.47
C LEU A 389 8.92 4.42 -10.49
N HIS A 390 9.06 4.10 -9.20
CA HIS A 390 9.51 5.00 -8.14
C HIS A 390 11.03 4.95 -7.88
N GLU A 391 11.89 4.72 -8.88
CA GLU A 391 13.35 4.64 -8.64
C GLU A 391 14.17 5.80 -9.23
N ASN A 392 13.58 6.69 -10.04
CA ASN A 392 14.31 7.82 -10.63
C ASN A 392 13.64 9.19 -10.36
N GLY A 393 13.72 9.62 -9.11
CA GLY A 393 13.32 10.92 -8.57
C GLY A 393 13.89 11.00 -7.15
N THR A 394 14.32 12.17 -6.69
CA THR A 394 15.11 12.34 -5.44
C THR A 394 14.71 11.38 -4.30
N ARG A 395 15.71 10.65 -3.76
CA ARG A 395 15.54 9.57 -2.75
C ARG A 395 14.70 10.00 -1.54
N GLU A 396 14.69 11.29 -1.20
CA GLU A 396 13.95 11.85 -0.07
C GLU A 396 12.44 11.94 -0.33
N ALA A 397 11.99 12.46 -1.48
CA ALA A 397 10.56 12.50 -1.83
C ALA A 397 9.99 11.09 -2.02
N GLN A 398 10.79 10.17 -2.58
CA GLN A 398 10.42 8.75 -2.69
C GLN A 398 10.41 8.03 -1.34
N SER A 399 11.30 8.38 -0.41
CA SER A 399 11.27 7.86 0.96
C SER A 399 10.06 8.39 1.73
N GLY A 400 9.68 9.65 1.52
CA GLY A 400 8.49 10.28 2.09
C GLY A 400 7.21 9.63 1.60
N LEU A 401 7.10 9.36 0.30
CA LEU A 401 6.03 8.57 -0.31
C LEU A 401 5.98 7.15 0.23
N ARG A 402 7.10 6.42 0.26
CA ARG A 402 7.16 5.07 0.84
C ARG A 402 6.77 5.06 2.33
N CYS A 403 7.15 6.09 3.09
CA CYS A 403 6.79 6.25 4.49
C CYS A 403 5.30 6.61 4.67
N PHE A 404 4.75 7.47 3.82
CA PHE A 404 3.33 7.84 3.78
C PHE A 404 2.45 6.63 3.43
N TRP A 405 2.79 5.92 2.35
CA TRP A 405 2.13 4.66 1.99
C TRP A 405 2.28 3.62 3.11
N ALA A 406 3.46 3.42 3.70
CA ALA A 406 3.63 2.48 4.81
C ALA A 406 2.90 2.87 6.12
N LYS A 407 2.48 4.13 6.27
CA LYS A 407 1.72 4.63 7.43
C LYS A 407 0.20 4.56 7.21
N LEU A 408 -0.27 4.72 5.97
CA LEU A 408 -1.69 4.59 5.56
C LEU A 408 -2.14 3.13 5.37
N TRP A 409 -1.18 2.22 5.16
CA TRP A 409 -1.37 0.78 4.96
C TRP A 409 -0.78 -0.06 6.11
#